data_AF-U5D4I1-F1
#
_entry.id   AF-U5D4I1-F1
#
_cell.length_a   1.000
_cell.length_b   1.000
_cell.length_c   1.000
_cell.angle_alpha   90.00
_cell.angle_beta   90.00
_cell.angle_gamma   90.00
#
_symmetry.space_group_name_H-M   'P 1'
#
loop_
_entity.id
_entity.type
_entity.pdbx_description
1 polymer ?
#
loop_
_entity_poly.entity_id
_entity_poly.type
_entity_poly.pdbx_seq_one_letter_code
_entity_poly.pdbx_strand_id
1 'polypeptide(L)'
;MIKESNFEANGHGTILFSKKFLKWLEAKIQGLAASSEMQAAQRLLAASNLINQAIRDSLSGMILVEVVLCYMELSIQSWKNLYQDLPSRMDTLMDHNITLNDLLLSSKSTLNQELQTPMPHGTKMTELYQGLIETPNQTVVV
;
A
#
# COMPACT_ATOMS: atom_id res chain seq x y z
N MET A 1 -4.26 -2.54 17.84
CA MET A 1 -2.78 -2.53 17.79
C MET A 1 -2.38 -1.44 16.81
N ILE A 2 -2.40 -1.73 15.51
CA ILE A 2 -2.53 -0.72 14.45
C ILE A 2 -4.00 -0.29 14.39
N LYS A 3 -4.24 1.01 14.23
CA LYS A 3 -5.57 1.58 14.01
C LYS A 3 -5.86 1.62 12.52
N GLU A 4 -4.93 2.16 11.75
CA GLU A 4 -5.01 2.30 10.29
C GLU A 4 -3.61 2.07 9.69
N SER A 5 -3.55 1.38 8.55
CA SER A 5 -2.36 1.26 7.71
C SER A 5 -2.81 1.61 6.30
N ASN A 6 -2.37 2.76 5.78
CA ASN A 6 -2.78 3.24 4.47
C ASN A 6 -1.54 3.50 3.64
N PHE A 7 -1.34 2.69 2.61
CA PHE A 7 -0.28 2.83 1.61
C PHE A 7 -0.90 2.80 0.23
N GLU A 8 -0.62 3.83 -0.55
CA GLU A 8 -0.97 3.91 -1.96
C GLU A 8 0.17 3.33 -2.82
N ALA A 9 -0.15 2.82 -4.01
CA ALA A 9 0.84 2.23 -4.92
C ALA A 9 1.92 3.22 -5.39
N ASN A 10 1.68 4.53 -5.24
CA ASN A 10 2.65 5.60 -5.49
C ASN A 10 3.70 5.74 -4.37
N GLY A 11 3.63 4.94 -3.31
CA GLY A 11 4.53 4.99 -2.15
C GLY A 11 4.10 5.96 -1.05
N HIS A 12 2.91 6.57 -1.16
CA HIS A 12 2.38 7.48 -0.16
C HIS A 12 1.64 6.72 0.92
N GLY A 13 2.14 6.75 2.16
CA GLY A 13 1.48 6.05 3.24
C GLY A 13 2.06 6.30 4.63
N THR A 14 1.31 5.88 5.64
CA THR A 14 1.77 5.86 7.04
C THR A 14 0.95 4.84 7.86
N ILE A 15 1.44 4.51 9.04
CA ILE A 15 0.79 3.60 9.99
C ILE A 15 0.37 4.39 11.21
N LEU A 16 -0.91 4.35 11.55
CA LEU A 16 -1.46 4.99 12.75
C LEU A 16 -1.65 3.96 13.86
N PHE A 17 -1.08 4.22 15.03
CA PHE A 17 -1.27 3.37 16.21
C PHE A 17 -2.40 3.88 17.09
N SER A 18 -3.17 2.98 17.68
CA SER A 18 -4.22 3.39 18.62
C SER A 18 -3.59 3.86 19.95
N LYS A 19 -4.05 4.99 20.50
CA LYS A 19 -3.59 5.50 21.81
C LYS A 19 -3.73 4.46 22.94
N LYS A 20 -4.78 3.63 22.90
CA LYS A 20 -4.99 2.53 23.85
C LYS A 20 -3.84 1.51 23.81
N PHE A 21 -3.37 1.18 22.60
CA PHE A 21 -2.28 0.24 22.42
C PHE A 21 -0.94 0.80 22.89
N LEU A 22 -0.65 2.07 22.62
CA LEU A 22 0.59 2.73 23.09
C LEU A 22 0.65 2.75 24.62
N LYS A 23 -0.44 3.15 25.29
CA LYS A 23 -0.53 3.10 26.76
C LYS A 23 -0.36 1.70 27.32
N TRP A 24 -0.89 0.70 26.63
CA TRP A 24 -0.72 -0.70 27.02
C TRP A 24 0.74 -1.15 26.90
N LEU A 25 1.45 -0.75 25.83
CA LEU A 25 2.88 -1.03 25.67
C LEU A 25 3.71 -0.39 26.78
N GLU A 26 3.48 0.89 27.09
CA GLU A 26 4.18 1.60 28.16
C GLU A 26 4.00 0.90 29.51
N ALA A 27 2.77 0.52 29.86
CA ALA A 27 2.49 -0.19 31.10
C ALA A 27 3.15 -1.59 31.14
N LYS A 28 3.15 -2.31 30.02
CA LYS A 28 3.78 -3.63 29.90
C LYS A 28 5.30 -3.55 30.03
N ILE A 29 5.93 -2.50 29.52
CA ILE A 29 7.39 -2.27 29.67
C ILE A 29 7.75 -1.97 31.13
N GLN A 30 6.93 -1.18 31.85
CA GLN A 30 7.18 -0.83 33.25
C GLN A 30 6.94 -1.99 34.23
N GLY A 31 6.01 -2.90 33.90
CA GLY A 31 5.62 -4.02 34.78
C GLY A 31 6.38 -5.32 34.54
N LEU A 32 7.22 -5.42 33.52
CA LEU A 32 7.96 -6.64 33.20
C LEU A 32 9.40 -6.58 33.70
N ALA A 33 9.88 -7.68 34.26
CA ALA A 33 11.32 -7.93 34.38
C ALA A 33 11.95 -8.08 32.98
N ALA A 34 13.27 -7.90 32.90
CA ALA A 34 14.02 -8.04 31.65
C ALA A 34 13.74 -9.41 31.00
N SER A 35 12.91 -9.39 29.96
CA SER A 35 12.38 -10.56 29.27
C SER A 35 12.29 -10.29 27.76
N SER A 36 12.17 -11.36 26.96
CA SER A 36 11.96 -11.24 25.51
C SER A 36 10.69 -10.45 25.18
N GLU A 37 9.62 -10.60 25.98
CA GLU A 37 8.38 -9.84 25.85
C GLU A 37 8.59 -8.34 26.06
N MET A 38 9.38 -7.95 27.07
CA MET A 38 9.72 -6.56 27.34
C MET A 38 10.48 -5.95 26.17
N GLN A 39 11.46 -6.67 25.63
CA GLN A 39 12.23 -6.19 24.47
C GLN A 39 11.35 -6.06 23.22
N ALA A 40 10.43 -6.99 22.99
CA ALA A 40 9.46 -6.88 21.89
C ALA A 40 8.54 -5.67 22.06
N ALA A 41 8.05 -5.41 23.27
CA ALA A 41 7.23 -4.24 23.56
C ALA A 41 8.00 -2.92 23.36
N GLN A 42 9.27 -2.86 23.78
CA GLN A 42 10.15 -1.71 23.53
C GLN A 42 10.38 -1.46 22.04
N ARG A 43 10.63 -2.52 21.25
CA ARG A 43 10.79 -2.41 19.80
C ARG A 43 9.52 -1.90 19.12
N LEU A 44 8.35 -2.40 19.52
CA LEU A 44 7.05 -1.93 19.00
C LEU A 44 6.80 -0.46 19.34
N LEU A 45 7.12 -0.04 20.58
CA LEU A 45 7.00 1.36 20.99
C LEU A 45 7.97 2.26 20.19
N ALA A 46 9.22 1.83 20.02
CA ALA A 46 10.21 2.54 19.21
C ALA A 46 9.77 2.66 17.75
N ALA A 47 9.24 1.59 17.14
CA ALA A 47 8.69 1.62 15.78
C ALA A 47 7.52 2.60 15.66
N SER A 48 6.65 2.66 16.68
CA SER A 48 5.53 3.62 16.69
C SER A 48 5.96 5.08 16.82
N ASN A 49 7.12 5.33 17.42
CA ASN A 49 7.73 6.67 17.53
C ASN A 49 8.55 7.03 16.28
N LEU A 50 9.10 6.03 15.59
CA LEU A 50 9.86 6.20 14.36
C LEU A 50 8.95 6.67 13.22
N ILE A 51 7.76 6.09 13.11
CA ILE A 51 6.80 6.43 12.05
C ILE A 51 6.16 7.78 12.33
N ASN A 52 6.23 8.69 11.36
CA ASN A 52 5.50 9.95 11.45
C ASN A 52 4.00 9.71 11.25
N GLN A 53 3.25 9.72 12.36
CA GLN A 53 1.80 9.50 12.36
C GLN A 53 0.99 10.74 11.94
N ALA A 54 1.63 11.92 11.83
CA ALA A 54 0.97 13.18 11.49
C ALA A 54 1.14 13.59 10.02
N ILE A 55 2.32 13.31 9.44
CA ILE A 55 2.67 13.66 8.07
C ILE A 55 3.26 12.42 7.42
N ARG A 56 2.69 12.02 6.28
CA ARG A 56 3.25 10.96 5.44
C ARG A 56 4.60 11.44 4.90
N ASP A 57 5.68 10.81 5.35
CA ASP A 57 7.04 11.10 4.92
C ASP A 57 7.73 9.82 4.40
N SER A 58 8.48 9.96 3.31
CA SER A 58 9.21 8.83 2.73
C SER A 58 10.40 8.39 3.58
N LEU A 59 10.95 9.29 4.41
CA LEU A 59 12.13 8.99 5.22
C LEU A 59 11.81 8.03 6.37
N SER A 60 10.78 8.31 7.19
CA SER A 60 10.40 7.39 8.26
C SER A 60 9.95 6.04 7.72
N GLY A 61 9.25 6.03 6.58
CA GLY A 61 8.88 4.81 5.86
C GLY A 61 10.09 4.00 5.41
N MET A 62 11.10 4.65 4.82
CA MET A 62 12.34 3.97 4.38
C MET A 62 13.09 3.36 5.56
N ILE A 63 13.25 4.09 6.66
CA ILE A 63 13.95 3.58 7.85
C ILE A 63 13.16 2.42 8.49
N LEU A 64 11.83 2.51 8.51
CA LEU A 64 10.98 1.42 8.99
C LEU A 64 11.17 0.15 8.17
N VAL A 65 11.17 0.26 6.84
CA VAL A 65 11.37 -0.89 5.94
C VAL A 65 12.72 -1.54 6.22
N GLU A 66 13.79 -0.75 6.33
CA GLU A 66 15.13 -1.26 6.64
C GLU A 66 15.16 -2.01 7.99
N VAL A 67 14.56 -1.43 9.04
CA VAL A 67 14.48 -2.06 10.37
C VAL A 67 13.72 -3.39 10.31
N VAL A 68 12.62 -3.45 9.55
CA VAL A 68 11.83 -4.69 9.40
C VAL A 68 12.61 -5.75 8.63
N LEU A 69 13.27 -5.39 7.53
CA LEU A 69 14.08 -6.32 6.74
C LEU A 69 15.24 -6.88 7.58
N CYS A 70 15.96 -6.03 8.32
CA CYS A 70 17.00 -6.48 9.24
C CYS A 70 16.45 -7.40 10.34
N TYR A 71 15.29 -7.06 10.93
CA TYR A 71 14.68 -7.86 11.99
C TYR A 71 14.20 -9.24 11.51
N MET A 72 13.68 -9.30 10.28
CA MET A 72 13.22 -10.55 9.67
C MET A 72 14.33 -11.33 8.97
N GLU A 73 15.56 -10.81 8.96
CA GLU A 73 16.71 -11.36 8.22
C GLU A 73 16.39 -11.59 6.73
N LEU A 74 15.59 -10.70 6.15
CA LEU A 74 15.17 -10.76 4.74
C LEU A 74 16.05 -9.86 3.87
N SER A 75 16.49 -10.40 2.74
CA SER A 75 17.07 -9.60 1.67
C SER A 75 15.96 -8.87 0.88
N ILE A 76 16.30 -7.76 0.21
CA ILE A 76 15.36 -7.06 -0.70
C ILE A 76 14.82 -8.02 -1.77
N GLN A 77 15.64 -8.95 -2.26
CA GLN A 77 15.21 -9.93 -3.25
C GLN A 77 14.22 -10.94 -2.66
N SER A 78 14.48 -11.43 -1.44
CA SER A 78 13.57 -12.32 -0.73
C SER A 78 12.23 -11.63 -0.42
N TRP A 79 12.29 -10.35 -0.05
CA TRP A 79 11.10 -9.53 0.18
C TRP A 79 10.29 -9.32 -1.11
N LYS A 80 10.95 -8.96 -2.22
CA LYS A 80 10.31 -8.82 -3.54
C LYS A 80 9.63 -10.13 -4.00
N ASN A 81 10.22 -11.28 -3.66
CA ASN A 81 9.72 -12.58 -4.06
C ASN A 81 8.60 -13.12 -3.14
N LEU A 82 8.15 -12.37 -2.12
CA LEU A 82 7.04 -12.81 -1.26
C LEU A 82 5.72 -12.93 -2.01
N TYR A 83 5.54 -12.14 -3.08
CA TYR A 83 4.40 -12.20 -3.97
C TYR A 83 4.80 -11.76 -5.37
N GLN A 84 4.10 -12.27 -6.38
CA GLN A 84 4.32 -11.87 -7.76
C GLN A 84 3.24 -10.87 -8.16
N ASP A 85 3.64 -9.64 -8.49
CA ASP A 85 2.74 -8.65 -9.07
C ASP A 85 2.17 -9.17 -10.39
N LEU A 86 0.87 -8.99 -10.57
CA LEU A 86 0.25 -9.16 -11.88
C LEU A 86 0.71 -8.01 -12.80
N PRO A 87 0.93 -8.28 -14.10
CA PRO A 87 1.25 -7.23 -15.05
C PRO A 87 0.22 -6.11 -15.01
N SER A 88 0.67 -4.87 -14.77
CA SER A 88 -0.16 -3.68 -14.72
C SER A 88 0.44 -2.56 -15.56
N ARG A 89 -0.41 -1.68 -16.08
CA ARG A 89 -0.04 -0.51 -16.90
C ARG A 89 -0.90 0.68 -16.50
N MET A 90 -0.26 1.83 -16.30
CA MET A 90 -0.93 3.11 -16.05
C MET A 90 -0.54 4.08 -17.15
N ASP A 91 -1.51 4.50 -17.97
CA ASP A 91 -1.31 5.50 -19.02
C ASP A 91 -1.96 6.82 -18.64
N THR A 92 -1.29 7.92 -18.98
CA THR A 92 -1.89 9.25 -18.93
C THR A 92 -2.44 9.59 -20.31
N LEU A 93 -3.77 9.71 -20.43
CA LEU A 93 -4.40 10.20 -21.65
C LEU A 93 -4.37 11.73 -21.64
N MET A 94 -3.73 12.33 -22.64
CA MET A 94 -3.78 13.78 -22.85
C MET A 94 -4.95 14.11 -23.77
N ASP A 95 -6.01 14.68 -23.21
CA ASP A 95 -7.07 15.34 -23.98
C ASP A 95 -7.04 16.85 -23.63
N HIS A 96 -6.92 17.67 -24.67
CA HIS A 96 -6.75 19.13 -24.55
C HIS A 96 -8.07 19.86 -24.33
N ASN A 97 -9.21 19.14 -24.34
CA ASN A 97 -10.55 19.69 -24.13
C ASN A 97 -11.26 19.13 -22.89
N ILE A 98 -10.53 18.46 -21.97
CA ILE A 98 -11.11 17.94 -20.73
C ILE A 98 -11.75 19.10 -19.96
N THR A 99 -13.07 19.07 -19.83
CA THR A 99 -13.81 20.04 -19.03
C THR A 99 -13.87 19.58 -17.56
N LEU A 100 -14.14 20.51 -16.64
CA LEU A 100 -14.32 20.17 -15.22
C LEU A 100 -15.45 19.13 -15.00
N ASN A 101 -16.44 19.10 -15.89
CA ASN A 101 -17.53 18.12 -15.82
C ASN A 101 -17.04 16.70 -16.19
N ASP A 102 -16.10 16.57 -17.13
CA ASP A 102 -15.51 15.28 -17.51
C ASP A 102 -14.64 14.70 -16.38
N LEU A 103 -13.93 15.57 -15.65
CA LEU A 103 -13.19 15.20 -14.44
C LEU A 103 -14.12 14.79 -13.28
N LEU A 104 -15.26 15.47 -13.12
CA LEU A 104 -16.25 15.14 -12.09
C LEU A 104 -16.99 13.82 -12.38
N LEU A 105 -17.30 13.54 -13.64
CA LEU A 105 -17.94 12.30 -14.07
C LEU A 105 -16.98 11.10 -13.93
N SER A 106 -15.72 11.26 -14.35
CA SER A 106 -14.70 10.21 -14.17
C SER A 106 -14.44 9.92 -12.70
N SER A 107 -14.28 10.94 -11.85
CA SER A 107 -14.06 10.77 -10.40
C SER A 107 -15.18 9.99 -9.69
N LYS A 108 -16.44 10.22 -10.06
CA LYS A 108 -17.59 9.46 -9.52
C LYS A 108 -17.62 8.01 -9.99
N SER A 109 -17.17 7.73 -11.23
CA SER A 109 -17.10 6.37 -11.78
C SER A 109 -15.99 5.53 -11.14
N THR A 110 -14.84 6.14 -10.79
CA THR A 110 -13.71 5.46 -10.14
C THR A 110 -14.09 4.89 -8.75
N LEU A 111 -15.03 5.53 -8.04
CA LEU A 111 -15.52 5.06 -6.74
C LEU A 111 -16.46 3.84 -6.84
N ASN A 112 -17.05 3.57 -8.00
CA ASN A 112 -18.03 2.50 -8.20
C ASN A 112 -17.47 1.26 -8.91
N GLN A 113 -16.16 1.21 -9.21
CA GLN A 113 -15.50 0.15 -9.99
C GLN A 113 -16.13 -0.16 -11.37
N GLU A 114 -17.12 0.62 -11.83
CA GLU A 114 -17.73 0.49 -13.15
C GLU A 114 -17.45 1.75 -13.98
N LEU A 115 -16.49 1.63 -14.90
CA LEU A 115 -16.27 2.62 -15.96
C LEU A 115 -17.39 2.48 -17.01
N GLN A 116 -18.42 3.31 -16.89
CA GLN A 116 -19.31 3.65 -18.02
C GLN A 116 -18.85 4.98 -18.62
N THR A 117 -17.65 5.01 -19.19
CA THR A 117 -17.22 6.09 -20.06
C THR A 117 -17.38 5.66 -21.53
N PRO A 118 -18.04 6.46 -22.38
CA PRO A 118 -18.05 6.18 -23.82
C PRO A 118 -16.67 6.51 -24.39
N MET A 119 -15.88 5.47 -24.64
CA MET A 119 -14.63 5.58 -25.40
C MET A 119 -14.93 5.94 -26.87
N PRO A 120 -14.01 6.57 -27.63
CA PRO A 120 -14.23 7.03 -29.00
C PRO A 120 -14.63 5.96 -30.03
N HIS A 121 -14.63 4.68 -29.65
CA HIS A 121 -14.94 3.55 -30.53
C HIS A 121 -15.99 2.57 -29.98
N GLY A 122 -16.74 2.94 -28.94
CA GLY A 122 -17.89 2.13 -28.47
C GLY A 122 -17.55 0.77 -27.84
N THR A 123 -16.28 0.39 -27.75
CA THR A 123 -15.83 -0.81 -27.05
C THR A 123 -15.90 -0.59 -25.55
N LYS A 124 -16.61 -1.46 -24.83
CA LYS A 124 -16.68 -1.38 -23.37
C LYS A 124 -15.34 -1.86 -22.79
N MET A 125 -14.85 -1.19 -21.74
CA MET A 125 -13.60 -1.59 -21.05
C MET A 125 -13.61 -3.08 -20.66
N THR A 126 -14.77 -3.61 -20.27
CA THR A 126 -14.99 -5.02 -19.93
C THR A 126 -14.64 -5.98 -21.08
N GLU A 127 -14.89 -5.61 -22.33
CA GLU A 127 -14.60 -6.44 -23.51
C GLU A 127 -13.10 -6.48 -23.82
N LEU A 128 -12.38 -5.38 -23.55
CA LEU A 128 -10.91 -5.32 -23.69
C LEU A 128 -10.20 -6.15 -22.61
N TYR A 129 -10.70 -6.13 -21.37
CA TYR A 129 -10.16 -6.98 -20.30
C TYR A 129 -10.38 -8.47 -20.58
N GLN A 130 -11.54 -8.86 -21.09
CA GLN A 130 -11.82 -10.25 -21.46
C GLN A 130 -10.91 -10.73 -22.61
N GLY A 131 -10.68 -9.89 -23.62
CA GLY A 131 -9.78 -10.20 -24.73
C GLY A 131 -8.29 -10.34 -24.33
N LEU A 132 -7.84 -9.63 -23.30
CA LEU A 132 -6.47 -9.75 -22.76
C LEU A 132 -6.26 -11.02 -21.93
N ILE A 133 -7.32 -11.55 -21.31
CA ILE A 133 -7.27 -12.81 -20.56
C ILE A 133 -7.26 -14.01 -21.53
N GLU A 134 -7.85 -13.87 -22.71
CA GLU A 134 -8.03 -14.95 -23.69
C GLU A 134 -6.91 -15.10 -24.72
N THR A 135 -5.88 -14.23 -24.74
CA THR A 135 -4.72 -14.43 -25.62
C THR A 135 -3.74 -15.47 -25.04
N PRO A 136 -3.60 -16.66 -25.66
CA PRO A 136 -2.73 -17.71 -25.16
C PRO A 136 -1.37 -17.58 -25.85
N ASN A 137 -0.51 -16.68 -25.38
CA ASN A 137 0.93 -16.74 -25.68
C ASN A 137 1.71 -15.71 -24.85
N GLN A 138 2.24 -16.14 -23.71
CA GLN A 138 3.69 -16.24 -23.51
C GLN A 138 3.99 -16.92 -22.16
N THR A 139 4.45 -18.17 -22.29
CA THR A 139 5.21 -19.04 -21.37
C THR A 139 5.19 -18.72 -19.88
N VAL A 140 4.40 -19.50 -19.13
CA VAL A 140 4.62 -19.80 -17.72
C VAL A 140 5.81 -20.75 -17.62
N VAL A 141 6.91 -20.33 -16.99
CA VAL A 141 7.91 -21.26 -16.46
C VAL A 141 7.83 -21.17 -14.93
N VAL A 142 7.66 -22.35 -14.33
CA VAL A 142 7.46 -22.67 -12.91
C VAL A 142 8.51 -22.04 -12.02
#